data_AF-A0AAW9IJ23-F1
#
_entry.id   AF-A0AAW9IJ23-F1
#
_cell.length_a   1.000
_cell.length_b   1.000
_cell.length_c   1.000
_cell.angle_alpha   90.00
_cell.angle_beta   90.00
_cell.angle_gamma   90.00
#
_symmetry.space_group_name_H-M   'P 1'
#
loop_
_entity.id
_entity.type
_entity.pdbx_description
1 polymer ?
#
loop_
_entity_poly.entity_id
_entity_poly.type
_entity_poly.pdbx_seq_one_letter_code
_entity_poly.pdbx_strand_id
1 'polypeptide(L)'
;YGTGCFLLMNTGEEMEESKNGLIKTIAIGLDGKVQYALEGSVFVGGAVIQWLRDELKIVNDSVDTEYFASKVDDNGGVYIVPAFVGLGAPHWDMYARGAIFGITRGTNRNHLMRAALESIAYQTRD
;
A
#
# COMPACT_ATOMS: atom_id res chain seq x y z
N TYR A 1 4.19 -8.10 -2.75
CA TYR A 1 4.09 -7.07 -1.69
C TYR A 1 4.39 -7.73 -0.35
N GLY A 2 5.18 -7.06 0.50
CA GLY A 2 5.41 -7.48 1.89
C GLY A 2 4.37 -6.86 2.83
N THR A 3 4.66 -6.80 4.13
CA THR A 3 3.82 -6.10 5.13
C THR A 3 3.56 -4.65 4.73
N GLY A 4 4.61 -3.94 4.31
CA GLY A 4 4.56 -2.65 3.62
C GLY A 4 4.97 -2.77 2.14
N CYS A 5 4.95 -1.65 1.42
CA CYS A 5 5.54 -1.52 0.09
C CYS A 5 6.55 -0.37 0.09
N PHE A 6 7.75 -0.66 -0.42
CA PHE A 6 8.83 0.32 -0.49
C PHE A 6 9.31 0.39 -1.93
N LEU A 7 9.21 1.57 -2.53
CA LEU A 7 9.75 1.85 -3.85
C LEU A 7 11.11 2.53 -3.66
N LEU A 8 12.17 1.95 -4.23
CA LEU A 8 13.51 2.55 -4.20
C LEU A 8 14.00 2.82 -5.62
N MET A 9 14.47 4.04 -5.87
CA MET A 9 15.11 4.45 -7.12
C MET A 9 16.54 4.90 -6.83
N ASN A 10 17.52 4.26 -7.46
CA ASN A 10 18.93 4.65 -7.34
C ASN A 10 19.18 6.00 -8.05
N THR A 11 19.82 6.95 -7.37
CA THR A 11 20.17 8.29 -7.91
C THR A 11 21.67 8.49 -8.15
N GLY A 12 22.47 7.44 -8.02
CA GLY A 12 23.91 7.50 -8.21
C GLY A 12 24.65 8.11 -7.02
N GLU A 13 25.77 8.78 -7.30
CA GLU A 13 26.57 9.50 -6.29
C GLU A 13 25.97 10.87 -5.93
N GLU A 14 25.00 11.35 -6.71
CA GLU A 14 24.35 12.63 -6.48
C GLU A 14 23.14 12.49 -5.58
N MET A 15 23.07 13.42 -4.64
CA MET A 15 22.06 13.44 -3.60
C MET A 15 20.86 14.27 -4.08
N GLU A 16 19.98 13.65 -4.87
CA GLU A 16 18.80 14.33 -5.45
C GLU A 16 17.69 14.58 -4.43
N GLU A 17 17.21 15.82 -4.31
CA GLU A 17 16.09 16.16 -3.42
C GLU A 17 14.74 15.84 -4.07
N SER A 18 13.87 15.16 -3.32
CA SER A 18 12.50 14.95 -3.77
C SER A 18 11.69 16.23 -3.69
N LYS A 19 10.98 16.55 -4.78
CA LYS A 19 9.99 17.64 -4.84
C LYS A 19 8.56 17.15 -4.58
N ASN A 20 8.36 15.83 -4.40
CA ASN A 20 7.06 15.18 -4.33
C ASN A 20 6.91 14.29 -3.07
N GLY A 21 7.60 14.62 -1.97
CA GLY A 21 7.41 13.95 -0.69
C GLY A 21 8.06 12.56 -0.56
N LEU A 22 9.07 12.23 -1.36
CA LEU A 22 9.86 11.00 -1.18
C LEU A 22 11.01 11.23 -0.18
N ILE A 23 11.42 10.16 0.50
CA ILE A 23 12.58 10.16 1.39
C ILE A 23 13.84 10.03 0.54
N LYS A 24 14.86 10.80 0.90
CA LYS A 24 16.22 10.63 0.40
C LYS A 24 17.00 9.76 1.38
N THR A 25 17.62 8.70 0.90
CA THR A 25 18.36 7.75 1.73
C THR A 25 19.67 7.31 1.09
N ILE A 26 20.54 6.68 1.88
CA ILE A 26 21.74 6.01 1.38
C ILE A 26 21.32 4.64 0.87
N ALA A 27 21.63 4.34 -0.39
CA ALA A 27 21.37 3.03 -0.99
C ALA A 27 22.45 2.02 -0.55
N ILE A 28 23.72 2.34 -0.80
CA ILE A 28 24.86 1.49 -0.48
C ILE A 28 26.18 2.28 -0.49
N GLY A 29 27.17 1.84 0.28
CA GLY A 29 28.55 2.32 0.19
C GLY A 29 29.49 1.20 -0.25
N LEU A 30 30.22 1.39 -1.35
CA LEU A 30 31.21 0.44 -1.90
C LEU A 30 32.43 1.20 -2.42
N ASP A 31 33.63 0.63 -2.22
CA ASP A 31 34.89 1.16 -2.74
C ASP A 31 35.14 2.66 -2.43
N GLY A 32 34.76 3.10 -1.23
CA GLY A 32 34.89 4.49 -0.79
C GLY A 32 33.89 5.47 -1.41
N LYS A 33 32.93 4.97 -2.20
CA LYS A 33 31.85 5.74 -2.82
C LYS A 33 30.51 5.43 -2.17
N VAL A 34 29.65 6.43 -2.10
CA VAL A 34 28.29 6.31 -1.59
C VAL A 34 27.32 6.47 -2.74
N GLN A 35 26.34 5.58 -2.82
CA GLN A 35 25.20 5.67 -3.72
C GLN A 35 23.96 6.05 -2.91
N TYR A 36 23.14 6.94 -3.45
CA TYR A 36 21.89 7.39 -2.84
C TYR A 36 20.67 6.78 -3.54
N ALA A 37 19.53 6.82 -2.86
CA ALA A 37 18.25 6.46 -3.42
C ALA A 37 17.14 7.40 -2.97
N LEU A 38 16.12 7.54 -3.81
CA LEU A 38 14.82 8.05 -3.44
C LEU A 38 13.93 6.88 -3.04
N GLU A 39 13.24 7.04 -1.91
CA GLU A 39 12.38 6.04 -1.30
C GLU A 39 10.94 6.57 -1.16
N GLY A 40 9.99 5.81 -1.69
CA GLY A 40 8.56 5.94 -1.38
C GLY A 40 8.14 4.83 -0.42
N SER A 41 7.72 5.19 0.79
CA SER A 41 7.39 4.23 1.85
C SER A 41 5.87 4.17 2.06
N VAL A 42 5.26 3.05 1.68
CA VAL A 42 3.86 2.71 1.95
C VAL A 42 3.83 1.74 3.13
N PHE A 43 3.33 2.20 4.28
CA PHE A 43 3.39 1.41 5.51
C PHE A 43 2.52 0.17 5.49
N VAL A 44 1.39 0.21 4.79
CA VAL A 44 0.39 -0.87 4.78
C VAL A 44 0.17 -1.36 3.35
N GLY A 45 0.92 -2.40 3.00
CA GLY A 45 0.76 -3.19 1.79
C GLY A 45 -0.04 -4.45 2.09
N GLY A 46 0.63 -5.60 2.18
CA GLY A 46 0.00 -6.89 2.50
C GLY A 46 -0.66 -6.97 3.89
N ALA A 47 -0.35 -6.04 4.79
CA ALA A 47 -1.00 -5.94 6.09
C ALA A 47 -2.52 -5.69 5.99
N VAL A 48 -3.02 -5.06 4.91
CA VAL A 48 -4.48 -4.95 4.68
C VAL A 48 -5.12 -6.33 4.45
N ILE A 49 -4.43 -7.23 3.75
CA ILE A 49 -4.91 -8.60 3.50
C ILE A 49 -4.86 -9.43 4.78
N GLN A 50 -3.80 -9.27 5.58
CA GLN A 50 -3.72 -9.91 6.90
C GLN A 50 -4.85 -9.44 7.82
N TRP A 51 -5.17 -8.15 7.83
CA TRP A 51 -6.30 -7.62 8.60
C TRP A 51 -7.66 -8.19 8.15
N LEU A 52 -7.88 -8.34 6.84
CA LEU A 52 -9.09 -8.99 6.33
C LEU A 52 -9.22 -10.46 6.78
N ARG A 53 -8.10 -11.17 6.89
CA ARG A 53 -8.05 -12.58 7.29
C ARG A 53 -8.18 -12.76 8.80
N ASP A 54 -7.35 -12.07 9.58
CA ASP A 54 -7.18 -12.34 11.00
C ASP A 54 -8.26 -11.64 11.83
N GLU A 55 -8.57 -10.39 11.50
CA GLU A 55 -9.46 -9.53 12.29
C GLU A 55 -10.89 -9.55 11.76
N LEU A 56 -11.10 -9.22 10.48
CA LEU A 56 -12.44 -9.24 9.90
C LEU A 56 -12.93 -10.64 9.53
N LYS A 57 -12.02 -11.62 9.41
CA LYS A 57 -12.33 -13.03 9.13
C LYS A 57 -13.23 -13.23 7.91
N ILE A 58 -13.06 -12.38 6.89
CA ILE A 58 -13.83 -12.49 5.65
C ILE A 58 -13.19 -13.45 4.64
N VAL A 59 -11.92 -13.79 4.85
CA VAL A 59 -11.13 -14.75 4.06
C VAL A 59 -10.34 -15.64 5.03
N ASN A 60 -10.20 -16.92 4.71
CA ASN A 60 -9.49 -17.88 5.57
C ASN A 60 -7.98 -17.87 5.29
N ASP A 61 -7.60 -17.84 4.01
CA ASP A 61 -6.20 -17.77 3.60
C ASP A 61 -5.98 -16.51 2.74
N SER A 62 -4.84 -15.84 2.93
CA SER A 62 -4.49 -14.65 2.18
C SER A 62 -4.40 -14.93 0.67
N VAL A 63 -4.03 -16.15 0.27
CA VAL A 63 -3.96 -16.56 -1.15
C VAL A 63 -5.33 -16.58 -1.83
N ASP A 64 -6.40 -16.82 -1.07
CA ASP A 64 -7.76 -16.89 -1.62
C ASP A 64 -8.31 -15.52 -2.02
N THR A 65 -7.69 -14.44 -1.54
CA THR A 65 -8.16 -13.06 -1.77
C THR A 65 -8.24 -12.74 -3.27
N GLU A 66 -7.25 -13.15 -4.05
CA GLU A 66 -7.25 -12.94 -5.51
C GLU A 66 -8.39 -13.71 -6.18
N TYR A 67 -8.56 -14.98 -5.80
CA TYR A 67 -9.65 -15.81 -6.31
C TYR A 67 -11.01 -15.20 -6.01
N PHE A 68 -11.27 -14.73 -4.79
CA PHE A 68 -12.54 -14.12 -4.44
C PHE A 68 -12.74 -12.73 -5.04
N ALA A 69 -11.68 -11.92 -5.15
CA ALA A 69 -11.75 -10.64 -5.84
C ALA A 69 -12.13 -10.83 -7.33
N SER A 70 -11.68 -11.91 -7.97
CA SER A 70 -12.06 -12.27 -9.35
C SER A 70 -13.53 -12.67 -9.54
N LYS A 71 -14.30 -12.84 -8.46
CA LYS A 71 -15.74 -13.18 -8.51
C LYS A 71 -16.65 -11.97 -8.67
N VAL A 72 -16.09 -10.77 -8.69
CA VAL A 72 -16.78 -9.52 -8.98
C VAL A 72 -16.04 -8.83 -10.13
N ASP A 73 -16.81 -8.15 -11.00
CA ASP A 73 -16.26 -7.49 -12.18
C ASP A 73 -15.43 -6.25 -11.80
N ASP A 74 -15.81 -5.57 -10.71
CA ASP A 74 -15.14 -4.38 -10.18
C ASP A 74 -15.22 -4.29 -8.64
N ASN A 75 -14.76 -3.18 -8.07
CA ASN A 75 -14.82 -2.92 -6.62
C ASN A 75 -16.21 -2.49 -6.11
N GLY A 76 -17.22 -2.37 -7.00
CA GLY A 76 -18.58 -1.96 -6.65
C GLY A 76 -18.69 -0.53 -6.12
N GLY A 77 -17.74 0.34 -6.48
CA GLY A 77 -17.61 1.70 -5.94
C GLY A 77 -16.96 1.75 -4.56
N VAL A 78 -16.50 0.62 -4.02
CA VAL A 78 -15.90 0.54 -2.68
C VAL A 78 -14.43 0.91 -2.73
N TYR A 79 -14.02 1.81 -1.86
CA TYR A 79 -12.62 2.18 -1.67
C TYR A 79 -12.19 1.91 -0.24
N ILE A 80 -11.01 1.31 -0.08
CA ILE A 80 -10.36 1.11 1.22
C ILE A 80 -9.12 1.99 1.25
N VAL A 81 -8.99 2.81 2.29
CA VAL A 81 -7.78 3.56 2.62
C VAL A 81 -7.16 2.87 3.84
N PRO A 82 -6.12 2.02 3.67
CA PRO A 82 -5.62 1.16 4.73
C PRO A 82 -4.62 1.88 5.65
N ALA A 83 -4.95 3.10 6.09
CA ALA A 83 -4.10 3.93 6.95
C ALA A 83 -4.12 3.49 8.43
N PHE A 84 -3.93 2.19 8.73
CA PHE A 84 -4.04 1.68 10.10
C PHE A 84 -3.07 2.34 11.09
N VAL A 85 -1.91 2.78 10.59
CA VAL A 85 -0.86 3.46 11.35
C VAL A 85 -0.51 4.84 10.76
N GLY A 86 -1.48 5.47 10.08
CA GLY A 86 -1.24 6.67 9.28
C GLY A 86 -0.94 6.37 7.80
N LEU A 87 -0.78 7.43 7.02
CA LEU A 87 -0.37 7.38 5.62
C LEU A 87 1.12 7.73 5.49
N GLY A 88 1.83 6.92 4.72
CA GLY A 88 3.22 7.15 4.35
C GLY A 88 3.34 8.13 3.18
N ALA A 89 4.36 7.95 2.36
CA ALA A 89 4.56 8.76 1.15
C ALA A 89 3.35 8.63 0.19
N PRO A 90 3.00 9.69 -0.56
CA PRO A 90 3.54 11.06 -0.48
C PRO A 90 2.86 11.93 0.60
N HIS A 91 1.86 11.41 1.31
CA HIS A 91 0.96 12.20 2.15
C HIS A 91 1.54 12.58 3.53
N TRP A 92 2.28 11.68 4.17
CA TRP A 92 2.88 11.87 5.50
C TRP A 92 1.90 12.32 6.59
N ASP A 93 0.69 11.76 6.58
CA ASP A 93 -0.34 12.06 7.58
C ASP A 93 -0.39 10.95 8.65
N MET A 94 0.20 11.24 9.80
CA MET A 94 0.21 10.33 10.96
C MET A 94 -1.13 10.25 11.72
N TYR A 95 -2.06 11.16 11.44
CA TYR A 95 -3.40 11.20 12.04
C TYR A 95 -4.46 10.51 11.17
N ALA A 96 -4.16 10.28 9.89
CA ALA A 96 -4.98 9.45 9.01
C ALA A 96 -5.23 8.07 9.63
N ARG A 97 -6.44 7.54 9.47
CA ARG A 97 -6.86 6.23 9.96
C ARG A 97 -7.54 5.43 8.88
N GLY A 98 -7.57 4.11 9.07
CA GLY A 98 -8.23 3.17 8.18
C GLY A 98 -9.67 3.59 7.91
N ALA A 99 -10.06 3.68 6.64
CA ALA A 99 -11.39 4.10 6.23
C ALA A 99 -11.90 3.26 5.04
N ILE A 100 -13.21 3.06 4.99
CA ILE A 100 -13.90 2.38 3.89
C ILE A 100 -15.02 3.29 3.39
N PHE A 101 -15.05 3.55 2.09
CA PHE A 101 -16.01 4.44 1.44
C PHE A 101 -16.78 3.71 0.33
N GLY A 102 -17.94 4.24 -0.05
CA GLY A 102 -18.71 3.76 -1.20
C GLY A 102 -19.53 2.48 -0.98
N ILE A 103 -19.74 2.08 0.29
CA ILE A 103 -20.58 0.92 0.62
C ILE A 103 -22.03 1.19 0.22
N THR A 104 -22.61 0.26 -0.53
CA THR A 104 -24.04 0.22 -0.85
C THR A 104 -24.66 -1.09 -0.37
N ARG A 105 -25.98 -1.24 -0.48
CA ARG A 105 -26.66 -2.50 -0.13
C ARG A 105 -26.19 -3.70 -0.97
N GLY A 106 -25.67 -3.47 -2.19
CA GLY A 106 -25.14 -4.52 -3.07
C GLY A 106 -23.71 -4.94 -2.73
N THR A 107 -23.01 -4.19 -1.89
CA THR A 107 -21.64 -4.49 -1.48
C THR A 107 -21.59 -5.82 -0.74
N ASN A 108 -20.57 -6.63 -1.05
CA ASN A 108 -20.36 -7.95 -0.46
C ASN A 108 -18.88 -8.16 -0.15
N ARG A 109 -18.54 -9.30 0.47
CA ARG A 109 -17.16 -9.61 0.86
C ARG A 109 -16.16 -9.60 -0.30
N ASN A 110 -16.57 -9.98 -1.51
CA ASN A 110 -15.69 -10.03 -2.66
C ASN A 110 -15.31 -8.61 -3.11
N HIS A 111 -16.23 -7.65 -3.02
CA HIS A 111 -15.95 -6.23 -3.27
C HIS A 111 -14.94 -5.68 -2.25
N LEU A 112 -15.04 -6.05 -0.97
CA LEU A 112 -14.07 -5.65 0.06
C LEU A 112 -12.68 -6.24 -0.22
N MET A 113 -12.60 -7.50 -0.64
CA MET A 113 -11.34 -8.13 -1.03
C MET A 113 -10.73 -7.47 -2.27
N ARG A 114 -11.55 -7.16 -3.28
CA ARG A 114 -11.14 -6.42 -4.47
C ARG A 114 -10.61 -5.03 -4.11
N ALA A 115 -11.37 -4.26 -3.34
CA ALA A 115 -11.00 -2.92 -2.90
C ALA A 115 -9.72 -2.91 -2.05
N ALA A 116 -9.49 -3.94 -1.23
CA ALA A 116 -8.26 -4.08 -0.47
C ALA A 116 -7.04 -4.29 -1.38
N LEU A 117 -7.15 -5.17 -2.39
CA LEU A 117 -6.08 -5.36 -3.37
C LEU A 117 -5.81 -4.08 -4.18
N GLU A 118 -6.87 -3.40 -4.63
CA GLU A 118 -6.74 -2.14 -5.35
C GLU A 118 -6.11 -1.04 -4.49
N SER A 119 -6.41 -1.00 -3.18
CA SER A 119 -5.81 -0.01 -2.27
C SER A 119 -4.28 -0.09 -2.19
N ILE A 120 -3.73 -1.30 -2.35
CA ILE A 120 -2.27 -1.50 -2.42
C ILE A 120 -1.72 -0.91 -3.72
N ALA A 121 -2.42 -1.14 -4.84
CA ALA A 121 -2.03 -0.61 -6.13
C ALA A 121 -2.13 0.91 -6.20
N TYR A 122 -3.18 1.52 -5.64
CA TYR A 122 -3.34 2.98 -5.60
C TYR A 122 -2.21 3.64 -4.79
N GLN A 123 -1.91 3.16 -3.58
CA GLN A 123 -0.80 3.69 -2.79
C GLN A 123 0.58 3.51 -3.44
N THR A 124 0.75 2.53 -4.33
CA THR A 124 2.01 2.34 -5.07
C THR A 124 2.12 3.30 -6.26
N ARG A 125 0.99 3.73 -6.81
CA ARG A 125 0.93 4.67 -7.94
C ARG A 125 1.10 6.12 -7.48
N ASP A 126 0.55 6.44 -6.31
CA ASP A 126 0.59 7.76 -5.70
C ASP A 126 2.03 8.13 -5.24
#